data_AF-A0A834DLU8-F1
#
_entry.id   AF-A0A834DLU8-F1
#
_cell.length_a   1.000
_cell.length_b   1.000
_cell.length_c   1.000
_cell.angle_alpha   90.00
_cell.angle_beta   90.00
_cell.angle_gamma   90.00
#
_symmetry.space_group_name_H-M   'P 1'
#
loop_
_entity.id
_entity.type
_entity.pdbx_description
1 polymer ?
#
loop_
_entity_poly.entity_id
_entity_poly.type
_entity_poly.pdbx_seq_one_letter_code
_entity_poly.pdbx_strand_id
1 'polypeptide(L)'
;MDVYSLLAELMKVHPGYGFLSENKEFAKYLAAEDIIFIGPDTCAIQAMGDKIESKLLAKKAKVNTIPGFDGVVKDADEAVRIAREIGYPVMIKASAGGGGKGMRIAWDDEETR
;
A
#
# COMPACT_ATOMS: atom_id res chain seq x y z
N MET A 1 17.71 32.50 24.38
CA MET A 1 16.52 31.71 24.01
C MET A 1 15.46 32.73 23.67
N ASP A 2 15.23 32.98 22.38
CA ASP A 2 14.43 34.10 21.91
C ASP A 2 12.93 33.77 22.08
N VAL A 3 12.21 34.75 22.63
CA VAL A 3 10.77 34.76 22.91
C VAL A 3 9.95 34.54 21.62
N TYR A 4 10.54 34.82 20.44
CA TYR A 4 9.92 34.54 19.14
C TYR A 4 9.75 33.05 18.79
N SER A 5 10.46 32.13 19.45
CA SER A 5 10.31 30.70 19.18
C SER A 5 9.09 30.06 19.87
N LEU A 6 8.40 30.77 20.77
CA LEU A 6 7.34 30.20 21.62
C LEU A 6 5.93 30.25 20.99
N LEU A 7 5.77 30.85 19.81
CA LEU A 7 4.45 31.09 19.18
C LEU A 7 4.42 30.72 17.68
N ALA A 8 5.20 29.73 17.24
CA ALA A 8 4.90 29.08 15.97
C ALA A 8 3.74 28.10 16.19
N GLU A 9 2.51 28.50 15.86
CA GLU A 9 1.42 27.56 15.69
C GLU A 9 1.79 26.61 14.55
N LEU A 10 2.35 25.44 14.90
CA LEU A 10 2.64 24.39 13.93
C LEU A 10 1.33 23.94 13.29
N MET A 11 1.17 24.32 12.02
CA MET A 11 0.05 23.88 11.20
C MET A 11 0.15 22.36 11.01
N LYS A 12 -0.98 21.66 11.14
CA LYS A 12 -1.03 20.20 11.00
C LYS A 12 -2.19 19.83 10.09
N VAL A 13 -1.99 18.81 9.27
CA VAL A 13 -3.03 18.23 8.43
C VAL A 13 -3.26 16.79 8.84
N HIS A 14 -4.49 16.48 9.25
CA HIS A 14 -4.96 15.12 9.38
C HIS A 14 -5.70 14.74 8.09
N PRO A 15 -5.17 13.83 7.26
CA PRO A 15 -5.75 13.56 5.94
C PRO A 15 -7.02 12.69 6.00
N GLY A 16 -7.35 12.13 7.16
CA GLY A 16 -8.49 11.22 7.30
C GLY A 16 -8.20 9.89 6.62
N TYR A 17 -9.16 9.39 5.86
CA TYR A 17 -9.07 8.15 5.07
C TYR A 17 -9.46 8.41 3.62
N GLY A 18 -8.93 7.61 2.69
CA GLY A 18 -9.08 7.86 1.25
C GLY A 18 -8.38 9.15 0.79
N PHE A 19 -8.72 9.64 -0.40
CA PHE A 19 -8.12 10.85 -0.99
C PHE A 19 -6.58 10.88 -0.93
N LEU A 20 -6.00 11.70 -0.05
CA LEU A 20 -4.55 11.90 0.08
C LEU A 20 -3.94 11.23 1.32
N SER A 21 -4.72 10.45 2.07
CA SER A 21 -4.27 9.80 3.32
C SER A 21 -3.11 8.81 3.15
N GLU A 22 -2.96 8.21 1.98
CA GLU A 22 -1.87 7.28 1.65
C GLU A 22 -0.95 7.85 0.55
N ASN A 23 -1.01 9.16 0.30
CA ASN A 23 -0.22 9.80 -0.75
C ASN A 23 1.11 10.32 -0.19
N LYS A 24 2.20 9.62 -0.51
CA LYS A 24 3.56 9.99 -0.07
C LYS A 24 3.99 11.39 -0.53
N GLU A 25 3.59 11.80 -1.72
CA GLU A 25 4.00 13.10 -2.29
C GLU A 25 3.29 14.23 -1.57
N PHE A 26 2.02 14.05 -1.20
CA PHE A 26 1.31 14.98 -0.34
C PHE A 26 2.00 15.16 1.02
N ALA A 27 2.37 14.06 1.68
CA ALA A 27 3.11 14.12 2.95
C ALA A 27 4.48 14.82 2.80
N LYS A 28 5.20 14.59 1.69
CA LYS A 28 6.46 15.31 1.40
C LYS A 28 6.24 16.80 1.19
N TYR A 29 5.20 17.19 0.44
CA TYR A 29 4.90 18.61 0.20
C TYR A 29 4.56 19.33 1.51
N LEU A 30 3.77 18.72 2.39
CA LEU A 30 3.49 19.31 3.71
C LEU A 30 4.77 19.50 4.53
N ALA A 31 5.66 18.50 4.53
CA ALA A 31 6.94 18.60 5.23
C ALA A 31 7.85 19.70 4.67
N ALA A 32 7.81 19.97 3.36
CA ALA A 32 8.57 21.05 2.72
C ALA A 32 8.06 22.45 3.11
N GLU A 33 6.81 22.54 3.57
CA GLU A 33 6.16 23.78 4.02
C GLU A 33 6.11 23.88 5.57
N ASP A 34 6.88 23.05 6.29
CA ASP A 34 6.87 22.96 7.75
C ASP A 34 5.48 22.63 8.35
N ILE A 35 4.61 21.97 7.57
CA ILE A 35 3.29 21.50 8.00
C ILE A 35 3.38 20.04 8.43
N ILE A 36 2.92 19.72 9.64
CA ILE A 36 2.95 18.35 10.15
C ILE A 36 1.83 17.53 9.50
N PHE A 37 2.21 16.47 8.80
CA PHE A 37 1.29 15.41 8.40
C PHE A 37 0.99 14.51 9.61
N ILE A 38 -0.27 14.42 10.01
CA ILE A 38 -0.70 13.52 11.09
C ILE A 38 -0.91 12.13 10.49
N GLY A 39 0.16 11.34 10.48
CA GLY A 39 0.18 9.98 9.95
C GLY A 39 1.59 9.38 10.02
N PRO A 40 1.81 8.21 9.39
CA PRO A 40 3.13 7.60 9.33
C PRO A 40 4.09 8.42 8.45
N ASP A 41 5.38 8.17 8.58
CA ASP A 41 6.39 8.81 7.73
C ASP A 41 6.28 8.36 6.26
N THR A 42 6.93 9.10 5.36
CA THR A 42 6.86 8.86 3.92
C THR A 42 7.44 7.51 3.49
N CYS A 43 8.41 6.97 4.24
CA CYS A 43 8.99 5.66 3.98
C CYS A 43 7.96 4.57 4.30
N ALA A 44 7.28 4.68 5.44
CA ALA A 44 6.20 3.78 5.82
C ALA A 44 5.01 3.86 4.85
N ILE A 45 4.60 5.06 4.40
CA ILE A 45 3.54 5.20 3.38
C ILE A 45 3.92 4.48 2.09
N GLN A 46 5.16 4.67 1.62
CA GLN A 46 5.65 4.01 0.40
C GLN A 46 5.69 2.48 0.56
N ALA A 47 6.32 2.00 1.64
CA ALA A 47 6.53 0.59 1.91
C ALA A 47 5.21 -0.20 2.07
N MET A 48 4.17 0.47 2.59
CA MET A 48 2.87 -0.15 2.84
C MET A 48 1.85 0.06 1.70
N GLY A 49 2.11 0.99 0.78
CA GLY A 49 1.21 1.30 -0.33
C GLY A 49 1.20 0.26 -1.46
N ASP A 50 2.28 -0.52 -1.60
CA ASP A 50 2.36 -1.63 -2.53
C ASP A 50 2.14 -2.98 -1.81
N LYS A 51 1.16 -3.76 -2.27
CA LYS A 51 0.80 -5.04 -1.64
C LYS A 51 1.88 -6.12 -1.73
N ILE A 52 2.76 -6.05 -2.73
CA ILE A 52 3.87 -6.99 -2.87
C ILE A 52 4.98 -6.60 -1.90
N GLU A 53 5.39 -5.32 -1.91
CA GLU A 53 6.43 -4.80 -1.01
C GLU A 53 6.06 -5.00 0.46
N SER A 54 4.84 -4.62 0.84
CA SER A 54 4.32 -4.79 2.20
C SER A 54 4.29 -6.25 2.65
N LYS A 55 3.92 -7.20 1.76
CA LYS A 55 3.93 -8.63 2.08
C LYS A 55 5.34 -9.17 2.25
N LEU A 56 6.30 -8.73 1.43
CA LEU A 56 7.71 -9.08 1.57
C LEU A 56 8.27 -8.55 2.90
N LEU A 57 7.92 -7.33 3.30
CA LEU A 57 8.30 -6.76 4.60
C LEU A 57 7.69 -7.54 5.77
N ALA A 58 6.40 -7.89 5.70
CA ALA A 58 5.73 -8.71 6.71
C ALA A 58 6.42 -10.08 6.87
N LYS A 59 6.79 -10.74 5.76
CA LYS A 59 7.54 -12.00 5.77
C LYS A 59 8.92 -11.85 6.41
N LYS A 60 9.68 -10.80 6.07
CA LYS A 60 10.99 -10.50 6.69
C LYS A 60 10.85 -10.27 8.20
N ALA A 61 9.77 -9.63 8.62
CA ALA A 61 9.42 -9.42 10.02
C ALA A 61 8.87 -10.69 10.73
N LYS A 62 8.81 -11.85 10.04
CA LYS A 62 8.26 -13.12 10.54
C LYS A 62 6.78 -13.02 10.94
N VAL A 63 6.05 -12.09 10.34
CA VAL A 63 4.59 -12.00 10.46
C VAL A 63 3.96 -13.02 9.52
N ASN A 64 2.94 -13.72 9.98
CA ASN A 64 2.21 -14.67 9.15
C ASN A 64 1.48 -13.94 8.02
N THR A 65 1.57 -14.47 6.80
CA THR A 65 0.92 -13.89 5.61
C THR A 65 0.11 -14.94 4.87
N ILE A 66 -0.97 -14.53 4.21
CA ILE A 66 -1.74 -15.42 3.32
C ILE A 66 -0.82 -15.98 2.22
N PRO A 67 -0.79 -17.32 2.01
CA PRO A 67 -0.05 -17.93 0.91
C PRO A 67 -0.47 -17.38 -0.45
N GLY A 68 0.48 -17.31 -1.38
CA GLY A 68 0.25 -16.83 -2.74
C GLY A 68 1.54 -16.34 -3.37
N PHE A 69 1.44 -15.86 -4.60
CA PHE A 69 2.59 -15.34 -5.34
C PHE A 69 3.08 -13.99 -4.79
N ASP A 70 4.40 -13.83 -4.69
CA ASP A 70 5.04 -12.63 -4.12
C ASP A 70 5.72 -11.77 -5.19
N GLY A 71 5.21 -11.82 -6.42
CA GLY A 71 5.74 -11.08 -7.57
C GLY A 71 4.64 -10.39 -8.37
N VAL A 72 5.08 -9.62 -9.37
CA VAL A 72 4.19 -9.04 -10.38
C VAL A 72 3.82 -10.12 -11.38
N VAL A 73 2.52 -10.30 -11.61
CA VAL A 73 1.99 -11.15 -12.67
C VAL A 73 1.99 -10.34 -13.97
N LYS A 74 2.69 -10.83 -14.99
CA LYS A 74 2.96 -10.06 -16.22
C LYS A 74 1.82 -10.14 -17.23
N ASP A 75 1.16 -11.29 -17.31
CA ASP A 75 0.12 -11.57 -18.29
C ASP A 75 -0.86 -12.63 -17.77
N ALA A 76 -1.93 -12.84 -18.54
CA ALA A 76 -3.03 -13.74 -18.20
C ALA A 76 -2.61 -15.21 -18.14
N ASP A 77 -1.67 -15.64 -18.99
CA ASP A 77 -1.20 -17.03 -19.00
C ASP A 77 -0.32 -17.34 -17.78
N GLU A 78 0.53 -16.40 -17.38
CA GLU A 78 1.27 -16.47 -16.11
C GLU A 78 0.32 -16.50 -14.91
N ALA A 79 -0.76 -15.70 -14.95
CA ALA A 79 -1.78 -15.69 -13.91
C ALA A 79 -2.41 -17.09 -13.72
N VAL A 80 -2.82 -17.74 -14.81
CA VAL A 80 -3.40 -19.09 -14.80
C VAL A 80 -2.41 -20.12 -14.26
N ARG A 81 -1.15 -20.08 -14.70
CA ARG A 81 -0.10 -20.99 -14.18
C ARG A 81 0.04 -20.86 -12.66
N ILE A 82 0.17 -19.63 -12.16
CA ILE A 82 0.30 -19.35 -10.73
C ILE A 82 -0.95 -19.78 -9.97
N ALA A 83 -2.14 -19.51 -10.52
CA ALA A 83 -3.41 -19.86 -9.88
C ALA A 83 -3.56 -21.38 -9.71
N ARG A 84 -3.15 -22.17 -10.71
CA ARG A 84 -3.12 -23.64 -10.64
C ARG A 84 -2.10 -24.15 -9.62
N GLU A 85 -0.96 -23.50 -9.47
CA GLU A 85 0.05 -23.83 -8.45
C GLU A 85 -0.45 -23.57 -7.02
N ILE A 86 -1.23 -22.50 -6.83
CA ILE A 86 -1.82 -22.15 -5.53
C ILE A 86 -3.05 -23.00 -5.20
N GLY A 87 -3.87 -23.30 -6.21
CA GLY A 87 -5.18 -23.93 -6.09
C GLY A 87 -6.32 -22.92 -6.01
N TYR A 88 -7.41 -23.21 -6.72
CA TYR A 88 -8.62 -22.37 -6.76
C TYR A 88 -9.49 -22.52 -5.51
N PRO A 89 -10.29 -21.49 -5.14
CA PRO A 89 -10.34 -20.17 -5.77
C PRO A 89 -9.16 -19.28 -5.39
N VAL A 90 -8.77 -18.37 -6.28
CA VAL A 90 -7.71 -17.37 -6.02
C VAL A 90 -8.28 -15.95 -6.00
N MET A 91 -7.58 -15.06 -5.30
CA MET A 91 -7.92 -13.63 -5.24
C MET A 91 -6.88 -12.82 -6.00
N ILE A 92 -7.27 -12.30 -7.16
CA ILE A 92 -6.47 -11.40 -7.98
C ILE A 92 -6.55 -10.00 -7.37
N LYS A 93 -5.40 -9.37 -7.09
CA LYS A 93 -5.33 -8.05 -6.47
C LYS A 93 -4.36 -7.15 -7.24
N ALA A 94 -4.82 -5.95 -7.58
CA ALA A 94 -3.95 -4.86 -8.00
C ALA A 94 -2.97 -4.51 -6.86
N SER A 95 -1.68 -4.38 -7.20
CA SER A 95 -0.61 -4.10 -6.23
C SER A 95 -0.80 -2.75 -5.55
N ALA A 96 -1.15 -1.70 -6.31
CA ALA A 96 -1.33 -0.31 -5.84
C ALA A 96 -2.81 0.09 -5.61
N GLY A 97 -3.71 -0.87 -5.41
CA GLY A 97 -5.15 -0.59 -5.22
C GLY A 97 -5.55 -0.43 -3.75
N GLY A 98 -6.34 0.60 -3.43
CA GLY A 98 -6.92 0.87 -2.10
C GLY A 98 -8.45 0.79 -2.05
N GLY A 99 -9.02 0.77 -0.84
CA GLY A 99 -10.47 0.89 -0.63
C GLY A 99 -11.33 -0.21 -1.28
N GLY A 100 -10.80 -1.43 -1.41
CA GLY A 100 -11.50 -2.55 -2.01
C GLY A 100 -11.50 -2.59 -3.55
N LYS A 101 -10.86 -1.62 -4.22
CA LYS A 101 -10.78 -1.56 -5.68
C LYS A 101 -9.66 -2.44 -6.23
N GLY A 102 -9.86 -2.97 -7.44
CA GLY A 102 -8.89 -3.81 -8.13
C GLY A 102 -8.70 -5.18 -7.49
N MET A 103 -9.75 -5.76 -6.91
CA MET A 103 -9.74 -7.15 -6.43
C MET A 103 -10.86 -7.95 -7.09
N ARG A 104 -10.55 -9.19 -7.49
CA ARG A 104 -11.48 -10.15 -8.11
C ARG A 104 -11.18 -11.55 -7.60
N ILE A 105 -12.24 -12.32 -7.34
CA ILE A 105 -12.12 -13.76 -7.09
C ILE A 105 -12.19 -14.44 -8.45
N ALA A 106 -11.31 -15.40 -8.67
CA ALA A 106 -11.36 -16.30 -9.81
C ALA A 106 -11.51 -17.74 -9.31
N TRP A 107 -12.52 -18.45 -9.82
CA TRP A 107 -12.86 -19.82 -9.46
C TRP A 107 -12.21 -20.86 -10.38
N ASP A 108 -11.77 -20.44 -11.58
CA ASP A 108 -11.17 -21.30 -12.60
C ASP A 108 -10.23 -20.52 -13.53
N ASP A 109 -9.70 -21.20 -14.54
CA ASP A 109 -8.78 -20.63 -15.53
C ASP A 109 -9.43 -19.58 -16.44
N GLU A 110 -10.75 -19.63 -16.65
CA GLU A 110 -11.47 -18.67 -17.51
C GLU A 110 -11.60 -17.34 -16.76
N GLU A 111 -12.02 -17.38 -15.50
CA GLU A 111 -12.12 -16.19 -14.67
C GLU A 111 -10.76 -15.58 -14.27
N THR A 112 -9.68 -16.35 -14.40
CA THR A 112 -8.32 -15.88 -14.11
C THR A 112 -7.72 -15.03 -15.23
N ARG A 113 -8.20 -15.19 -16.47
CA ARG A 113 -7.68 -14.47 -17.64
C ARG A 113 -8.30 -13.08 -17.78
#